data_AF-A0A0C1QJ77-F1
#
_entry.id   AF-A0A0C1QJ77-F1
#
_cell.length_a   1.000
_cell.length_b   1.000
_cell.length_c   1.000
_cell.angle_alpha   90.00
_cell.angle_beta   90.00
_cell.angle_gamma   90.00
#
_symmetry.space_group_name_H-M   'P 1'
#
loop_
_entity.id
_entity.type
_entity.pdbx_description
1 polymer ?
#
loop_
_entity_poly.entity_id
_entity_poly.type
_entity_poly.pdbx_seq_one_letter_code
_entity_poly.pdbx_strand_id
1 'polypeptide(L)' 'MKWNEINFQTKTWRIPETKNGESLTIPLTEQALEILHQRQIANLKTEFSESEFVFPSNSSSGHLADPKKAWKRIL' A
#
# COMPACT_ATOMS: atom_id res chain seq x y z
N MET A 1 -4.51 -0.15 -1.93
CA MET A 1 -3.88 -0.62 -0.69
C MET A 1 -3.77 0.56 0.27
N LYS A 2 -4.66 0.58 1.25
CA LYS A 2 -4.70 1.55 2.34
C LYS A 2 -4.20 0.90 3.64
N TRP A 3 -3.74 1.70 4.60
CA TRP A 3 -3.28 1.16 5.88
C TRP A 3 -4.39 0.46 6.66
N ASN A 4 -5.64 0.95 6.57
CA ASN A 4 -6.80 0.35 7.25
C ASN A 4 -7.27 -0.98 6.64
N GLU A 5 -6.75 -1.36 5.46
CA GLU A 5 -7.01 -2.65 4.82
C GLU A 5 -6.09 -3.76 5.36
N ILE A 6 -5.07 -3.40 6.15
CA ILE A 6 -4.06 -4.32 6.68
C ILE A 6 -4.34 -4.56 8.16
N ASN A 7 -4.44 -5.84 8.54
CA ASN A 7 -4.48 -6.26 9.92
C ASN A 7 -3.14 -6.93 10.26
N PHE A 8 -2.31 -6.21 11.02
CA PHE A 8 -0.99 -6.68 11.46
C PHE A 8 -1.08 -7.77 12.54
N GLN A 9 -2.19 -7.85 13.29
CA GLN A 9 -2.40 -8.88 14.30
C GLN A 9 -2.73 -10.23 13.65
N THR A 10 -3.67 -10.24 12.70
CA THR A 10 -4.05 -11.46 11.97
C THR A 10 -3.16 -11.74 10.76
N LYS A 11 -2.21 -10.84 10.46
CA LYS A 11 -1.27 -10.94 9.33
C LYS A 11 -2.00 -11.09 7.99
N THR A 12 -3.01 -10.23 7.77
CA THR A 12 -3.85 -10.29 6.57
C THR A 12 -4.02 -8.93 5.92
N TRP A 13 -4.09 -8.90 4.60
CA TRP A 13 -4.54 -7.76 3.82
C TRP A 13 -5.92 -8.07 3.23
N ARG A 14 -6.90 -7.22 3.54
CA ARG A 14 -8.26 -7.31 3.00
C ARG A 14 -8.42 -6.34 1.82
N ILE A 15 -8.61 -6.88 0.63
CA ILE A 15 -8.98 -6.13 -0.56
C ILE A 15 -10.51 -6.02 -0.58
N PRO A 16 -11.09 -4.82 -0.38
CA PRO A 16 -12.53 -4.68 -0.23
C PRO A 16 -13.29 -4.96 -1.53
N GLU A 17 -12.73 -4.58 -2.67
CA GLU A 17 -13.33 -4.76 -3.99
C GLU A 17 -12.27 -5.33 -4.95
N THR A 18 -12.58 -6.49 -5.53
CA THR A 18 -11.78 -7.09 -6.61
C THR A 18 -12.46 -6.86 -7.96
N LYS A 19 -11.81 -7.30 -9.05
CA LYS A 19 -12.38 -7.18 -10.42
C LYS A 19 -13.75 -7.82 -10.59
N ASN A 20 -14.09 -8.81 -9.75
CA ASN A 20 -15.37 -9.52 -9.81
C ASN A 20 -16.39 -8.95 -8.79
N GLY A 21 -16.08 -7.85 -8.11
CA GLY A 21 -16.97 -7.20 -7.13
C GLY A 21 -16.95 -7.83 -5.73
N GLU A 22 -16.20 -8.92 -5.53
CA GLU A 22 -16.11 -9.60 -4.23
C GLU A 22 -14.86 -9.17 -3.46
N SER A 23 -14.92 -9.18 -2.13
CA SER A 23 -13.75 -8.92 -1.29
C SER A 23 -12.83 -10.14 -1.22
N LEU A 24 -11.52 -9.91 -1.18
CA LEU A 24 -10.51 -10.97 -1.02
C LEU A 24 -9.61 -10.68 0.18
N THR A 25 -9.39 -11.68 1.02
CA THR A 25 -8.43 -11.60 2.12
C THR A 25 -7.20 -12.44 1.80
N ILE A 26 -6.02 -11.81 1.85
CA ILE A 26 -4.74 -12.42 1.50
C ILE A 26 -3.88 -12.52 2.77
N PRO A 27 -3.32 -13.70 3.12
CA PRO A 27 -2.35 -13.81 4.20
C PRO A 27 -1.03 -13.14 3.81
N LEU A 28 -0.41 -12.44 4.76
CA LEU A 28 0.88 -11.78 4.62
C LEU A 28 1.97 -12.62 5.29
N THR A 29 3.09 -12.79 4.61
CA THR A 29 4.28 -13.43 5.20
C THR A 29 4.98 -12.48 6.18
N GLU A 30 5.83 -13.03 7.05
CA GLU A 30 6.64 -12.21 7.97
C GLU A 30 7.48 -11.17 7.22
N GLN A 31 8.06 -11.55 6.07
CA GLN A 31 8.86 -10.65 5.24
C GLN A 31 8.02 -9.49 4.70
N ALA A 32 6.78 -9.76 4.29
CA ALA A 32 5.88 -8.71 3.83
C ALA A 32 5.52 -7.74 4.96
N LEU A 33 5.27 -8.25 6.17
CA LEU A 33 4.97 -7.42 7.34
C LEU A 33 6.15 -6.52 7.72
N GLU A 34 7.38 -7.05 7.69
CA GLU A 34 8.58 -6.27 7.95
C GLU A 34 8.73 -5.12 6.94
N ILE A 35 8.55 -5.41 5.65
CA ILE A 35 8.57 -4.38 4.59
C ILE A 35 7.48 -3.32 4.83
N LEU A 36 6.29 -3.73 5.24
CA LEU A 36 5.17 -2.82 5.52
C LEU A 36 5.44 -1.93 6.75
N HIS A 37 6.01 -2.47 7.82
CA HIS A 37 6.43 -1.68 8.99
C HIS A 37 7.51 -0.66 8.62
N GLN A 38 8.55 -1.08 7.90
CA GLN A 38 9.61 -0.17 7.44
C GLN A 38 9.04 0.93 6.54
N ARG A 39 8.11 0.58 5.64
CA ARG A 39 7.41 1.55 4.79
C ARG A 39 6.60 2.55 5.62
N GLN A 40 5.87 2.09 6.64
CA GLN A 40 5.09 2.98 7.51
C GLN A 40 6.00 3.98 8.22
N ILE A 41 7.11 3.52 8.81
CA ILE A 41 8.11 4.38 9.45
C ILE A 41 8.72 5.37 8.46
N ALA A 42 9.01 4.94 7.23
CA ALA A 42 9.53 5.84 6.19
C ALA A 42 8.52 6.93 5.82
N ASN A 43 7.25 6.59 5.64
CA ASN A 43 6.20 7.56 5.31
C ASN A 43 6.04 8.62 6.42
N LEU A 44 6.14 8.24 7.69
CA LEU A 44 6.08 9.17 8.85
C LEU A 44 7.18 10.24 8.84
N LYS A 45 8.29 10.01 8.12
CA LYS A 45 9.42 10.94 8.01
C LYS A 45 9.32 11.88 6.80
N THR A 46 8.22 11.83 6.06
CA THR A 46 8.00 12.59 4.83
C THR A 46 6.74 13.45 4.96
N GLU A 47 6.40 14.19 3.91
CA GLU A 47 5.12 14.90 3.79
C GLU A 47 3.88 13.98 3.82
N PHE A 48 4.06 12.65 3.76
CA PHE A 48 2.99 11.65 3.75
C PHE A 48 2.71 11.01 5.11
N SER A 49 3.08 11.64 6.22
CA SER A 49 2.88 11.10 7.58
C SER A 49 1.41 10.78 7.90
N GLU A 50 0.48 11.55 7.33
CA GLU A 50 -0.97 11.38 7.52
C GLU A 50 -1.66 10.68 6.34
N SER A 51 -0.90 10.14 5.39
CA SER A 51 -1.46 9.47 4.23
C SER A 51 -2.20 8.18 4.60
N GLU A 52 -3.41 8.02 4.11
CA GLU A 52 -4.17 6.76 4.21
C GLU A 52 -3.56 5.61 3.38
N PHE A 53 -2.73 5.94 2.38
CA PHE A 53 -2.17 4.98 1.44
C PHE A 53 -0.79 4.45 1.86
N VAL A 54 -0.56 3.15 1.58
CA VAL A 54 0.74 2.49 1.79
C VAL A 54 1.82 3.04 0.84
N PHE A 55 1.42 3.35 -0.40
CA PHE A 55 2.28 3.90 -1.45
C PHE A 55 1.79 5.30 -1.85
N PRO A 56 2.02 6.32 -1.00
CA PRO A 56 1.59 7.68 -1.28
C PRO A 56 2.34 8.29 -2.47
N SER A 57 1.74 9.29 -3.10
CA SER A 57 2.38 10.07 -4.14
C SER A 57 1.71 11.44 -4.30
N ASN A 58 2.46 12.42 -4.82
CA ASN A 58 1.93 13.74 -5.19
C ASN A 58 1.10 13.73 -6.51
N SER A 59 0.51 12.58 -6.87
CA SER A 59 -0.39 12.48 -8.03
C SER A 59 -1.80 12.96 -7.66
N SER A 60 -2.66 13.18 -8.67
CA SER A 60 -4.06 13.58 -8.44
C SER A 60 -4.87 12.59 -7.61
N SER A 61 -4.53 11.30 -7.64
CA SER A 61 -5.16 10.27 -6.82
C SER A 61 -4.54 10.13 -5.41
N GLY A 62 -3.48 10.89 -5.10
CA GLY A 62 -2.78 10.85 -3.80
C GLY A 62 -1.93 9.60 -3.55
N HIS A 63 -1.87 8.67 -4.51
CA HIS A 63 -1.14 7.40 -4.38
C HIS A 63 -0.67 6.87 -5.73
N LEU A 64 0.26 5.91 -5.69
CA LEU A 64 0.78 5.24 -6.88
C LEU A 64 -0.32 4.38 -7.54
N ALA A 65 -0.96 4.92 -8.57
CA ALA A 65 -2.03 4.24 -9.31
C ALA A 65 -1.53 3.50 -10.57
N ASP A 66 -0.59 4.08 -11.32
CA ASP A 66 -0.02 3.47 -12.53
C ASP A 66 1.51 3.56 -12.53
N PRO A 67 2.24 2.43 -12.53
CA PRO A 67 3.69 2.41 -12.51
C PRO A 67 4.34 2.79 -13.86
N LYS A 68 3.57 2.95 -14.97
CA LYS A 68 4.12 3.24 -16.31
C LYS A 68 5.05 4.45 -16.34
N LYS A 69 4.73 5.52 -15.59
CA LYS A 69 5.59 6.71 -15.52
C LYS A 69 6.96 6.39 -14.93
N ALA A 70 7.01 5.60 -13.87
CA ALA A 70 8.25 5.18 -13.24
C ALA A 70 9.05 4.24 -14.16
N TRP A 71 8.36 3.32 -14.84
CA TRP A 71 8.98 2.36 -15.77
C TRP A 71 9.62 3.05 -16.97
N LYS A 72 8.94 4.02 -17.59
CA LYS A 72 9.48 4.83 -18.71
C LYS A 72 10.74 5.62 -18.36
N ARG A 73 11.04 5.84 -17.07
CA ARG A 73 12.23 6.58 -16.64
C ARG A 73 13.49 5.72 -16.57
N ILE A 74 13.32 4.40 -16.46
CA ILE A 74 14.43 3.43 -16.29
C ILE A 74 14.66 2.55 -17.52
N LEU A 75 13.81 2.68 -18.54
CA LEU A 75 13.97 2.09 -19.88
C LEU A 75 14.52 3.14 -20.83
#